data_AF-A0A0Q9LJD5-F1
#
_entry.id   AF-A0A0Q9LJD5-F1
#
_cell.length_a   1.000
_cell.length_b   1.000
_cell.length_c   1.000
_cell.angle_alpha   90.00
_cell.angle_beta   90.00
_cell.angle_gamma   90.00
#
_symmetry.space_group_name_H-M   'P 1'
#
loop_
_entity.id
_entity.type
_entity.pdbx_description
1 polymer ?
#
loop_
_entity_poly.entity_id
_entity_poly.type
_entity_poly.pdbx_seq_one_letter_code
_entity_poly.pdbx_strand_id
1 'polypeptide(L)'
;MTVSTGSTGSSTASLIRLSVTAGTRRADLGLPGGIPVAELVPELARELGQLDPATASRGFRLVRHDGIPVEPDRSLAAQGIEDGFVLALEPAGDPVELKVYDDVVEAVADLVESSFAPWTPENSARTALGASVALFAAGAVALFTARTTGLLVVGVAGAVAVLLVVAAAVLSHARRQPMSGAALAITACVYAAVAGFAVPADGTVWAKPLLFAGATTTLVGALGLAVVREHRPAVAVGPITGLVMAVSGALVAFADLPVGGVAAFVFAVAVIAGNLFPWFSVSSSRLTTNPPRTESEIFADAPAVDSRSVRRQVVAGHDLLLGLSVSAGLVALLAAPFVAATGWVGTVLGAVGFSAVLLRTRHSRTRATVLIAMVVGILGLAVVGVSAALTHPDWRPLMGVALAAAAAVVVGLALIAPRARVRLGRVADAVDGVCLVAVLPLAAMAAQVF
;
A
#
# COMPACT_ATOMS: atom_id res chain seq x y z
N MET A 1 92.76 -5.10 -0.70
CA MET A 1 92.11 -6.23 -0.01
C MET A 1 90.78 -5.71 0.54
N THR A 2 89.69 -6.29 0.06
CA THR A 2 88.28 -6.23 0.52
C THR A 2 87.58 -4.86 0.63
N VAL A 3 86.82 -4.55 -0.43
CA VAL A 3 85.63 -3.67 -0.43
C VAL A 3 84.49 -4.38 0.30
N SER A 4 83.83 -3.68 1.24
CA SER A 4 82.62 -4.15 1.91
C SER A 4 81.39 -3.72 1.09
N THR A 5 80.69 -4.69 0.51
CA THR A 5 79.40 -4.49 -0.16
C THR A 5 78.29 -4.26 0.86
N GLY A 6 77.68 -3.07 0.86
CA GLY A 6 76.43 -2.82 1.55
C GLY A 6 75.29 -3.53 0.83
N SER A 7 74.55 -4.37 1.55
CA SER A 7 73.34 -5.02 1.06
C SER A 7 72.20 -4.01 0.98
N THR A 8 71.82 -3.61 -0.23
CA THR A 8 70.53 -2.94 -0.48
C THR A 8 69.43 -3.99 -0.34
N GLY A 9 68.73 -3.97 0.80
CA GLY A 9 67.51 -4.75 1.00
C GLY A 9 66.41 -4.23 0.09
N SER A 10 66.01 -5.03 -0.90
CA SER A 10 64.75 -4.87 -1.61
C SER A 10 63.60 -5.03 -0.62
N SER A 11 62.92 -3.93 -0.27
CA SER A 11 61.63 -4.02 0.42
C SER A 11 60.62 -4.54 -0.59
N THR A 12 60.37 -5.85 -0.56
CA THR A 12 59.20 -6.46 -1.21
C THR A 12 57.96 -5.74 -0.70
N ALA A 13 57.33 -4.93 -1.57
CA ALA A 13 56.09 -4.25 -1.26
C ALA A 13 55.04 -5.32 -0.90
N SER A 14 54.60 -5.36 0.36
CA SER A 14 53.51 -6.23 0.78
C SER A 14 52.24 -5.81 0.03
N LEU A 15 51.75 -6.68 -0.84
CA LEU A 15 50.49 -6.51 -1.56
C LEU A 15 49.33 -6.65 -0.57
N ILE A 16 48.37 -5.73 -0.64
CA ILE A 16 47.12 -5.75 0.11
C ILE A 16 45.99 -6.05 -0.87
N ARG A 17 45.22 -7.10 -0.61
CA ARG A 17 44.08 -7.53 -1.43
C ARG A 17 42.83 -6.80 -0.97
N LEU A 18 42.28 -5.93 -1.80
CA LEU A 18 41.11 -5.13 -1.46
C LEU A 18 40.14 -5.01 -2.65
N SER A 19 38.91 -4.63 -2.36
CA SER A 19 37.89 -4.35 -3.37
C SER A 19 37.70 -2.85 -3.52
N VAL A 20 37.81 -2.33 -4.75
CA VAL A 20 37.49 -0.92 -5.05
C VAL A 20 36.20 -0.86 -5.83
N THR A 21 35.26 -0.03 -5.37
CA THR A 21 33.98 0.20 -6.04
C THR A 21 33.91 1.62 -6.59
N ALA A 22 33.40 1.79 -7.80
CA ALA A 22 33.09 3.09 -8.40
C ALA A 22 31.74 3.01 -9.12
N GLY A 23 30.69 3.59 -8.52
CA GLY A 23 29.32 3.49 -9.03
C GLY A 23 28.85 2.03 -9.14
N THR A 24 28.61 1.56 -10.36
CA THR A 24 28.17 0.18 -10.65
C THR A 24 29.32 -0.80 -10.90
N ARG A 25 30.57 -0.32 -10.89
CA ARG A 25 31.77 -1.14 -11.17
C ARG A 25 32.49 -1.49 -9.88
N ARG A 26 33.07 -2.69 -9.86
CA ARG A 26 33.90 -3.21 -8.78
C ARG A 26 35.08 -3.95 -9.37
N ALA A 27 36.26 -3.77 -8.78
CA ALA A 27 37.44 -4.56 -9.07
C ALA A 27 38.07 -5.04 -7.76
N ASP A 28 38.48 -6.30 -7.72
CA ASP A 28 39.22 -6.88 -6.61
C ASP A 28 40.70 -6.92 -7.01
N LEU A 29 41.53 -6.16 -6.30
CA LEU A 29 42.88 -5.81 -6.73
C LEU A 29 43.89 -6.08 -5.60
N GLY A 30 45.10 -6.48 -5.97
CA GLY A 30 46.25 -6.48 -5.07
C GLY A 30 47.03 -5.18 -5.25
N LEU A 31 46.96 -4.26 -4.28
CA LEU A 31 47.64 -2.98 -4.34
C LEU A 31 48.89 -2.96 -3.44
N PRO A 32 49.98 -2.29 -3.84
CA PRO A 32 51.15 -2.12 -2.97
C PRO A 32 50.79 -1.35 -1.69
N GLY A 33 50.88 -2.00 -0.53
CA GLY A 33 50.50 -1.39 0.74
C GLY A 33 51.42 -0.27 1.22
N GLY A 34 52.63 -0.17 0.66
CA GLY A 34 53.68 0.76 1.07
C GLY A 34 53.79 2.05 0.26
N ILE A 35 53.00 2.22 -0.81
CA ILE A 35 53.05 3.39 -1.70
C ILE A 35 51.95 4.38 -1.32
N PRO A 36 52.17 5.72 -1.40
CA PRO A 36 51.13 6.72 -1.18
C PRO A 36 49.90 6.49 -2.05
N VAL A 37 48.72 6.70 -1.47
CA VAL A 37 47.43 6.50 -2.14
C VAL A 37 47.30 7.38 -3.39
N ALA A 38 47.88 8.58 -3.39
CA ALA A 38 47.89 9.50 -4.53
C ALA A 38 48.47 8.88 -5.81
N GLU A 39 49.42 7.95 -5.71
CA GLU A 39 50.03 7.28 -6.87
C GLU A 39 49.13 6.15 -7.41
N LEU A 40 48.31 5.55 -6.55
CA LEU A 40 47.42 4.43 -6.91
C LEU A 40 46.11 4.90 -7.55
N VAL A 41 45.60 6.06 -7.12
CA VAL A 41 44.29 6.59 -7.52
C VAL A 41 44.10 6.75 -9.04
N PRO A 42 45.07 7.31 -9.81
CA PRO A 42 44.90 7.46 -11.26
C PRO A 42 44.78 6.12 -12.00
N GLU A 43 45.51 5.10 -11.55
CA GLU A 43 45.44 3.76 -12.13
C GLU A 43 44.12 3.07 -11.78
N LEU A 44 43.66 3.20 -10.53
CA LEU A 44 42.35 2.71 -10.11
C LEU A 44 41.20 3.36 -10.89
N ALA A 45 41.28 4.67 -11.13
CA ALA A 45 40.32 5.39 -11.94
C ALA A 45 40.33 4.89 -13.41
N ARG A 46 41.50 4.55 -13.95
CA ARG A 46 41.62 3.97 -15.29
C ARG A 46 41.04 2.55 -15.35
N GLU A 47 41.38 1.70 -14.39
CA GLU A 47 40.95 0.30 -14.30
C GLU A 47 39.43 0.19 -14.17
N LEU A 48 38.83 1.04 -13.33
CA LEU A 48 37.38 1.12 -13.15
C LEU A 48 36.69 1.93 -14.27
N GLY A 49 37.45 2.43 -15.25
CA GLY A 49 36.99 3.24 -16.38
C GLY A 49 36.19 4.47 -15.97
N GLN A 50 36.65 5.16 -14.93
CA GLN A 50 36.11 6.41 -14.40
C GLN A 50 36.73 7.66 -15.05
N LEU A 51 37.69 7.48 -15.96
CA LEU A 51 38.31 8.58 -16.74
C LEU A 51 37.40 9.00 -17.91
N ASP A 52 36.29 9.66 -17.60
CA ASP A 52 35.45 10.36 -18.59
C ASP A 52 35.92 11.83 -18.67
N PRO A 53 35.92 12.49 -19.84
CA PRO A 53 36.17 13.94 -19.98
C PRO A 53 35.44 14.83 -18.95
N ALA A 54 34.28 14.41 -18.43
CA ALA A 54 33.55 15.15 -17.39
C ALA A 54 34.14 15.03 -15.97
N THR A 55 34.87 13.94 -15.66
CA THR A 55 35.44 13.65 -14.33
C THR A 55 36.96 13.83 -14.28
N ALA A 56 37.64 13.82 -15.43
CA ALA A 56 39.09 13.92 -15.54
C ALA A 56 39.69 15.21 -14.92
N SER A 57 38.92 16.31 -14.89
CA SER A 57 39.35 17.59 -14.31
C SER A 57 39.16 17.71 -12.79
N ARG A 58 38.37 16.81 -12.18
CA ARG A 58 38.00 16.89 -10.76
C ARG A 58 38.91 16.08 -9.85
N GLY A 59 39.64 15.11 -10.40
CA GLY A 59 40.43 14.16 -9.60
C GLY A 59 39.55 13.13 -8.90
N PHE A 60 40.17 12.21 -8.16
CA PHE A 60 39.47 11.15 -7.43
C PHE A 60 40.04 11.00 -6.01
N ARG A 61 39.23 10.49 -5.09
CA ARG A 61 39.64 10.10 -3.74
C ARG A 61 39.11 8.73 -3.39
N LEU A 62 39.83 8.01 -2.53
CA LEU A 62 39.35 6.78 -1.93
C LEU A 62 38.63 7.09 -0.63
N VAL A 63 37.49 6.45 -0.39
CA VAL A 63 36.68 6.60 0.81
C VAL A 63 36.43 5.21 1.38
N ARG A 64 36.55 5.08 2.71
CA ARG A 64 36.24 3.84 3.41
C ARG A 64 34.72 3.63 3.52
N HIS A 65 34.33 2.42 3.89
CA HIS A 65 32.91 2.08 4.12
C HIS A 65 32.21 2.93 5.20
N ASP A 66 32.97 3.52 6.12
CA ASP A 66 32.49 4.42 7.19
C ASP A 66 32.35 5.88 6.72
N GLY A 67 32.63 6.15 5.45
CA GLY A 67 32.57 7.49 4.85
C GLY A 67 33.83 8.34 5.08
N ILE A 68 34.86 7.81 5.74
CA ILE A 68 36.10 8.54 6.00
C ILE A 68 36.99 8.51 4.75
N PRO A 69 37.40 9.66 4.20
CA PRO A 69 38.36 9.72 3.10
C PRO A 69 39.71 9.14 3.53
N VAL A 70 40.32 8.35 2.64
CA VAL A 70 41.70 7.87 2.78
C VAL A 70 42.65 9.01 2.44
N GLU A 71 43.63 9.28 3.30
CA GLU A 71 44.59 10.37 3.11
C GLU A 71 45.49 10.07 1.89
N PRO A 72 45.57 10.96 0.90
CA PRO A 72 46.29 10.72 -0.36
C PRO A 72 47.80 10.62 -0.16
N ASP A 73 48.35 11.33 0.82
CA ASP A 73 49.81 11.46 1.05
C ASP A 73 50.40 10.28 1.84
N ARG A 74 49.56 9.34 2.30
CA ARG A 74 49.97 8.18 3.11
C ARG A 74 49.68 6.89 2.40
N SER A 75 50.44 5.85 2.75
CA SER A 75 50.22 4.51 2.22
C SER A 75 48.99 3.83 2.84
N LEU A 76 48.45 2.82 2.15
CA LEU A 76 47.31 2.03 2.64
C LEU A 76 47.62 1.36 3.99
N ALA A 77 48.80 0.74 4.12
CA ALA A 77 49.23 0.08 5.35
C ALA A 77 49.41 1.07 6.50
N ALA A 78 49.95 2.27 6.25
CA ALA A 78 50.14 3.30 7.28
C ALA A 78 48.83 3.86 7.84
N GLN A 79 47.71 3.61 7.15
CA GLN A 79 46.37 4.01 7.57
C GLN A 79 45.56 2.82 8.13
N GLY A 80 46.18 1.66 8.34
CA GLY A 80 45.51 0.47 8.87
C GLY A 80 44.48 -0.14 7.91
N ILE A 81 44.70 0.00 6.60
CA ILE A 81 43.91 -0.70 5.58
C ILE A 81 44.57 -2.06 5.38
N GLU A 82 43.81 -3.13 5.59
CA GLU A 82 44.29 -4.52 5.53
C GLU A 82 43.57 -5.31 4.42
N ASP A 83 43.96 -6.56 4.25
CA ASP A 83 43.32 -7.48 3.31
C ASP A 83 41.80 -7.60 3.57
N GLY A 84 41.01 -7.53 2.51
CA GLY A 84 39.55 -7.64 2.54
C GLY A 84 38.81 -6.31 2.71
N PHE A 85 39.51 -5.18 2.84
CA PHE A 85 38.85 -3.87 2.86
C PHE A 85 38.11 -3.58 1.55
N VAL A 86 37.00 -2.84 1.68
CA VAL A 86 36.26 -2.29 0.54
C VAL A 86 36.37 -0.77 0.57
N LEU A 87 36.89 -0.19 -0.51
CA LEU A 87 37.05 1.24 -0.69
C LEU A 87 36.17 1.73 -1.84
N ALA A 88 35.55 2.89 -1.68
CA ALA A 88 34.84 3.58 -2.74
C ALA A 88 35.78 4.60 -3.41
N LEU A 89 35.89 4.54 -4.73
CA LEU A 89 36.55 5.57 -5.52
C LEU A 89 35.49 6.60 -5.96
N GLU A 90 35.61 7.82 -5.43
CA GLU A 90 34.67 8.91 -5.68
C GLU A 90 35.39 10.09 -6.35
N PRO A 91 34.73 10.86 -7.23
CA PRO A 91 35.28 12.10 -7.76
C PRO A 91 35.66 13.04 -6.61
N ALA A 92 36.85 13.66 -6.69
CA ALA A 92 37.27 14.65 -5.70
C ALA A 92 36.51 15.96 -5.96
N GLY A 93 35.72 16.39 -4.97
CA GLY A 93 34.90 17.58 -5.03
C GLY A 93 33.66 17.42 -4.16
N ASP A 94 33.26 18.46 -3.45
CA ASP A 94 31.95 18.48 -2.81
C ASP A 94 30.86 18.44 -3.91
N PRO A 95 29.75 17.70 -3.73
CA PRO A 95 28.67 17.66 -4.72
C PRO A 95 27.96 19.00 -4.93
N VAL A 96 28.37 20.07 -4.23
CA VAL A 96 27.70 21.37 -4.27
C VAL A 96 28.78 22.43 -4.29
N GLU A 97 29.04 23.02 -5.46
CA GLU A 97 29.47 24.42 -5.46
C GLU A 97 28.41 25.16 -4.65
N LEU A 98 28.76 25.61 -3.45
CA LEU A 98 27.91 26.48 -2.65
C LEU A 98 27.63 27.70 -3.52
N LYS A 99 26.42 27.77 -4.10
CA LYS A 99 25.98 28.91 -4.88
C LYS A 99 26.09 30.13 -3.96
N VAL A 100 27.03 31.02 -4.27
CA VAL A 100 27.21 32.28 -3.53
C VAL A 100 26.22 33.26 -4.14
N TYR A 101 25.16 33.54 -3.40
CA TYR A 101 24.14 34.49 -3.80
C TYR A 101 24.61 35.92 -3.47
N ASP A 102 24.40 36.84 -4.40
CA ASP A 102 24.62 38.29 -4.22
C ASP A 102 23.38 39.00 -3.68
N ASP A 103 22.19 38.42 -3.88
CA ASP A 103 20.91 38.89 -3.34
C ASP A 103 20.18 37.79 -2.53
N VAL A 104 19.64 38.20 -1.38
CA VAL A 104 18.77 37.38 -0.54
C VAL A 104 17.50 36.97 -1.28
N VAL A 105 16.99 37.82 -2.20
CA VAL A 105 15.80 37.49 -2.98
C VAL A 105 16.03 36.27 -3.87
N GLU A 106 17.20 36.18 -4.52
CA GLU A 106 17.55 35.00 -5.33
C GLU A 106 17.76 33.77 -4.45
N ALA A 107 18.46 33.90 -3.32
CA ALA A 107 18.65 32.81 -2.38
C ALA A 107 17.32 32.26 -1.84
N VAL A 108 16.37 33.14 -1.52
CA VAL A 108 15.03 32.76 -1.05
C VAL A 108 14.20 32.15 -2.18
N ALA A 109 14.28 32.68 -3.40
CA ALA A 109 13.57 32.11 -4.55
C ALA A 109 14.03 30.68 -4.84
N ASP A 110 15.35 30.45 -4.93
CA ASP A 110 15.95 29.12 -5.11
C ASP A 110 15.58 28.18 -3.95
N LEU A 111 15.61 28.68 -2.70
CA LEU A 111 15.23 27.89 -1.54
C LEU A 111 13.75 27.49 -1.59
N VAL A 112 12.86 28.40 -2.00
CA VAL A 112 11.42 28.10 -2.11
C VAL A 112 11.17 27.09 -3.22
N GLU A 113 11.78 27.25 -4.39
CA GLU A 113 11.59 26.35 -5.52
C GLU A 113 12.19 24.95 -5.28
N SER A 114 13.31 24.86 -4.56
CA SER A 114 13.94 23.60 -4.17
C SER A 114 13.26 22.92 -2.98
N SER A 115 12.72 23.69 -2.02
CA SER A 115 12.13 23.15 -0.79
C SER A 115 10.64 22.82 -0.93
N PHE A 116 9.91 23.51 -1.81
CA PHE A 116 8.47 23.35 -1.96
C PHE A 116 8.10 22.99 -3.39
N ALA A 117 7.38 21.88 -3.56
CA ALA A 117 6.87 21.50 -4.86
C ALA A 117 5.81 22.51 -5.35
N PRO A 118 5.91 23.04 -6.57
CA PRO A 118 4.94 23.98 -7.12
C PRO A 118 3.59 23.29 -7.38
N TRP A 119 2.51 24.09 -7.34
CA TRP A 119 1.19 23.60 -7.70
C TRP A 119 1.09 23.36 -9.21
N THR A 120 0.89 22.11 -9.61
CA THR A 120 0.84 21.74 -11.03
C THR A 120 -0.58 21.69 -11.59
N PRO A 121 -0.78 21.76 -12.92
CA PRO A 121 -2.07 21.50 -13.56
C PRO A 121 -2.65 20.12 -13.19
N GLU A 122 -1.78 19.13 -12.94
CA GLU A 122 -2.21 17.81 -12.47
C GLU A 122 -2.78 17.88 -11.04
N ASN A 123 -2.20 18.68 -10.14
CA ASN A 123 -2.76 18.92 -8.82
C ASN A 123 -4.14 19.58 -8.90
N SER A 124 -4.31 20.58 -9.79
CA SER A 124 -5.62 21.18 -10.06
C SER A 124 -6.64 20.15 -10.52
N ALA A 125 -6.27 19.30 -11.49
CA ALA A 125 -7.17 18.28 -12.04
C ALA A 125 -7.57 17.23 -10.98
N ARG A 126 -6.61 16.75 -10.18
CA ARG A 126 -6.87 15.79 -9.08
C ARG A 126 -7.75 16.41 -7.98
N THR A 127 -7.53 17.68 -7.66
CA THR A 127 -8.33 18.39 -6.65
C THR A 127 -9.75 18.63 -7.14
N ALA A 128 -9.92 19.04 -8.40
CA ALA A 128 -11.23 19.18 -9.01
C ALA A 128 -11.99 17.85 -9.08
N LEU A 129 -11.29 16.75 -9.40
CA LEU A 129 -11.87 15.41 -9.35
C LEU A 129 -12.32 15.04 -7.93
N GLY A 130 -11.47 15.26 -6.92
CA GLY A 130 -11.81 15.03 -5.51
C GLY A 130 -13.02 15.85 -5.06
N ALA A 131 -13.08 17.14 -5.41
CA ALA A 131 -14.21 18.01 -5.13
C ALA A 131 -15.49 17.53 -5.83
N SER A 132 -15.40 17.11 -7.10
CA SER A 132 -16.53 16.56 -7.85
C SER A 132 -17.08 15.30 -7.19
N VAL A 133 -16.21 14.34 -6.83
CA VAL A 133 -16.62 13.11 -6.13
C VAL A 133 -17.25 13.45 -4.78
N ALA A 134 -16.72 14.42 -4.03
CA ALA A 134 -17.30 14.85 -2.76
C ALA A 134 -18.71 15.46 -2.93
N LEU A 135 -18.91 16.31 -3.94
CA LEU A 135 -20.22 16.91 -4.23
C LEU A 135 -21.23 15.85 -4.71
N PHE A 136 -20.79 14.90 -5.54
CA PHE A 136 -21.62 13.76 -5.94
C PHE A 136 -21.97 12.86 -4.76
N ALA A 137 -21.03 12.61 -3.84
CA ALA A 137 -21.32 11.87 -2.63
C ALA A 137 -22.35 12.60 -1.75
N ALA A 138 -22.23 13.92 -1.58
CA ALA A 138 -23.22 14.73 -0.87
C ALA A 138 -24.60 14.69 -1.54
N GLY A 139 -24.64 14.77 -2.87
CA GLY A 139 -25.87 14.63 -3.66
C GLY A 139 -26.51 13.24 -3.52
N ALA A 140 -25.71 12.17 -3.52
CA ALA A 140 -26.19 10.81 -3.29
C ALA A 140 -26.79 10.65 -1.88
N VAL A 141 -26.14 11.22 -0.85
CA VAL A 141 -26.69 11.25 0.52
C VAL A 141 -28.03 12.00 0.56
N ALA A 142 -28.12 13.18 -0.06
CA ALA A 142 -29.36 13.93 -0.14
C ALA A 142 -30.50 13.12 -0.79
N LEU A 143 -30.24 12.48 -1.94
CA LEU A 143 -31.21 11.61 -2.60
C LEU A 143 -31.58 10.39 -1.74
N PHE A 144 -30.62 9.78 -1.05
CA PHE A 144 -30.86 8.65 -0.16
C PHE A 144 -31.76 9.02 1.02
N THR A 145 -31.63 10.22 1.58
CA THR A 145 -32.54 10.70 2.64
C THR A 145 -33.97 10.89 2.11
N ALA A 146 -34.12 11.24 0.84
CA ALA A 146 -35.41 11.39 0.17
C ALA A 146 -35.94 10.11 -0.50
N ARG A 147 -35.31 8.94 -0.28
CA ARG A 147 -35.64 7.67 -0.97
C ARG A 147 -37.11 7.25 -0.85
N THR A 148 -37.80 7.67 0.21
CA THR A 148 -39.22 7.38 0.43
C THR A 148 -40.15 8.10 -0.55
N THR A 149 -39.67 9.11 -1.29
CA THR A 149 -40.39 9.79 -2.38
C THR A 149 -40.56 8.91 -3.63
N GLY A 150 -40.03 7.68 -3.61
CA GLY A 150 -40.31 6.63 -4.61
C GLY A 150 -39.70 6.92 -5.98
N LEU A 151 -40.52 6.81 -7.03
CA LEU A 151 -40.08 6.77 -8.44
C LEU A 151 -39.27 7.99 -8.91
N LEU A 152 -39.49 9.17 -8.32
CA LEU A 152 -38.70 10.36 -8.66
C LEU A 152 -37.22 10.14 -8.33
N VAL A 153 -36.92 9.63 -7.12
CA VAL A 153 -35.54 9.38 -6.70
C VAL A 153 -34.93 8.24 -7.52
N VAL A 154 -35.70 7.21 -7.84
CA VAL A 154 -35.26 6.14 -8.76
C VAL A 154 -34.82 6.73 -10.11
N GLY A 155 -35.66 7.58 -10.70
CA GLY A 155 -35.40 8.22 -11.99
C GLY A 155 -34.19 9.16 -11.95
N VAL A 156 -34.12 10.06 -10.96
CA VAL A 156 -33.02 11.03 -10.83
C VAL A 156 -31.70 10.32 -10.52
N ALA A 157 -31.66 9.43 -9.52
CA ALA A 157 -30.43 8.73 -9.16
C ALA A 157 -29.98 7.78 -10.29
N GLY A 158 -30.92 7.10 -10.95
CA GLY A 158 -30.65 6.26 -12.12
C GLY A 158 -30.09 7.06 -13.30
N ALA A 159 -30.68 8.23 -13.60
CA ALA A 159 -30.17 9.12 -14.65
C ALA A 159 -28.75 9.60 -14.35
N VAL A 160 -28.47 10.02 -13.11
CA VAL A 160 -27.12 10.44 -12.70
C VAL A 160 -26.13 9.27 -12.80
N ALA A 161 -26.50 8.06 -12.37
CA ALA A 161 -25.65 6.88 -12.51
C ALA A 161 -25.27 6.61 -13.98
N VAL A 162 -26.25 6.66 -14.89
CA VAL A 162 -26.01 6.48 -16.33
C VAL A 162 -25.10 7.58 -16.89
N LEU A 163 -25.38 8.85 -16.56
CA LEU A 163 -24.55 9.98 -16.99
C LEU A 163 -23.11 9.86 -16.49
N LEU A 164 -22.90 9.39 -15.26
CA LEU A 164 -21.57 9.16 -14.69
C LEU A 164 -20.83 8.02 -15.41
N VAL A 165 -21.51 6.94 -15.81
CA VAL A 165 -20.88 5.88 -16.63
C VAL A 165 -20.50 6.41 -18.02
N VAL A 166 -21.38 7.21 -18.64
CA VAL A 166 -21.07 7.85 -19.94
C VAL A 166 -19.88 8.80 -19.80
N ALA A 167 -19.86 9.64 -18.76
CA ALA A 167 -18.74 10.52 -18.47
C ALA A 167 -17.44 9.73 -18.22
N ALA A 168 -17.53 8.62 -17.48
CA ALA A 168 -16.40 7.71 -17.28
C ALA A 168 -15.88 7.13 -18.59
N ALA A 169 -16.76 6.82 -19.55
CA ALA A 169 -16.40 6.36 -20.87
C ALA A 169 -15.65 7.39 -21.69
N VAL A 170 -16.18 8.61 -21.72
CA VAL A 170 -15.56 9.75 -22.43
C VAL A 170 -14.20 10.08 -21.82
N LEU A 171 -14.10 10.15 -20.49
CA LEU A 171 -12.85 10.45 -19.79
C LEU A 171 -11.80 9.35 -20.02
N SER A 172 -12.19 8.08 -19.93
CA SER A 172 -11.26 6.96 -20.10
C SER A 172 -10.76 6.83 -21.54
N HIS A 173 -11.64 7.00 -22.53
CA HIS A 173 -11.29 6.73 -23.93
C HIS A 173 -10.95 7.99 -24.74
N ALA A 174 -11.82 9.00 -24.70
CA ALA A 174 -11.65 10.20 -25.54
C ALA A 174 -10.63 11.18 -24.94
N ARG A 175 -10.61 11.32 -23.61
CA ARG A 175 -9.68 12.24 -22.91
C ARG A 175 -8.43 11.57 -22.37
N ARG A 176 -8.35 10.23 -22.42
CA ARG A 176 -7.23 9.41 -21.89
C ARG A 176 -6.91 9.75 -20.43
N GLN A 177 -7.95 9.98 -19.63
CA GLN A 177 -7.90 10.25 -18.19
C GLN A 177 -8.50 9.07 -17.41
N PRO A 178 -7.79 7.92 -17.35
CA PRO A 178 -8.32 6.68 -16.78
C PRO A 178 -8.65 6.79 -15.29
N MET A 179 -7.86 7.55 -14.52
CA MET A 179 -8.11 7.75 -13.09
C MET A 179 -9.44 8.48 -12.84
N SER A 180 -9.71 9.57 -13.58
CA SER A 180 -10.97 10.30 -13.51
C SER A 180 -12.14 9.42 -13.94
N GLY A 181 -11.96 8.64 -15.01
CA GLY A 181 -12.97 7.69 -15.47
C GLY A 181 -13.31 6.62 -14.43
N ALA A 182 -12.30 6.02 -13.78
CA ALA A 182 -12.49 5.06 -12.71
C ALA A 182 -13.22 5.66 -11.50
N ALA A 183 -12.86 6.88 -11.09
CA ALA A 183 -13.50 7.57 -9.98
C ALA A 183 -15.00 7.85 -10.25
N LEU A 184 -15.36 8.29 -11.46
CA LEU A 184 -16.76 8.49 -11.83
C LEU A 184 -17.53 7.17 -11.95
N ALA A 185 -16.90 6.10 -12.45
CA ALA A 185 -17.52 4.78 -12.51
C ALA A 185 -17.83 4.22 -11.10
N ILE A 186 -16.93 4.42 -10.14
CA ILE A 186 -17.17 4.06 -8.73
C ILE A 186 -18.30 4.93 -8.15
N THR A 187 -18.31 6.23 -8.45
CA THR A 187 -19.37 7.14 -8.00
C THR A 187 -20.74 6.76 -8.58
N ALA A 188 -20.79 6.29 -9.83
CA ALA A 188 -22.00 5.79 -10.46
C ALA A 188 -22.60 4.60 -9.70
N CYS A 189 -21.77 3.73 -9.13
CA CYS A 189 -22.21 2.59 -8.31
C CYS A 189 -22.97 3.04 -7.05
N VAL A 190 -22.57 4.17 -6.45
CA VAL A 190 -23.26 4.78 -5.29
C VAL A 190 -24.65 5.28 -5.70
N TYR A 191 -24.75 6.02 -6.79
CA TYR A 191 -26.05 6.48 -7.30
C TYR A 191 -26.96 5.33 -7.74
N ALA A 192 -26.39 4.25 -8.30
CA ALA A 192 -27.13 3.05 -8.61
C ALA A 192 -27.69 2.37 -7.35
N ALA A 193 -26.93 2.33 -6.26
CA ALA A 193 -27.40 1.82 -4.97
C ALA A 193 -28.57 2.66 -4.45
N VAL A 194 -28.44 3.99 -4.50
CA VAL A 194 -29.51 4.92 -4.09
C VAL A 194 -30.78 4.71 -4.92
N ALA A 195 -30.64 4.55 -6.24
CA ALA A 195 -31.77 4.27 -7.12
C ALA A 195 -32.47 2.95 -6.75
N GLY A 196 -31.70 1.90 -6.48
CA GLY A 196 -32.25 0.60 -6.08
C GLY A 196 -32.94 0.63 -4.70
N PHE A 197 -32.38 1.35 -3.72
CA PHE A 197 -33.02 1.56 -2.41
C PHE A 197 -34.30 2.40 -2.48
N ALA A 198 -34.47 3.23 -3.51
CA ALA A 198 -35.66 4.05 -3.71
C ALA A 198 -36.78 3.31 -4.47
N VAL A 199 -36.52 2.10 -5.00
CA VAL A 199 -37.55 1.28 -5.66
C VAL A 199 -38.63 0.93 -4.63
N PRO A 200 -39.91 1.30 -4.87
CA PRO A 200 -41.00 0.93 -3.98
C PRO A 200 -41.08 -0.59 -3.87
N ALA A 201 -40.90 -1.11 -2.66
CA ALA A 201 -40.95 -2.54 -2.38
C ALA A 201 -41.47 -2.78 -0.97
N ASP A 202 -42.26 -3.84 -0.82
CA ASP A 202 -42.77 -4.26 0.48
C ASP A 202 -41.66 -4.90 1.32
N GLY A 203 -41.78 -4.75 2.64
CA GLY A 203 -40.88 -5.35 3.63
C GLY A 203 -39.82 -4.37 4.16
N THR A 204 -38.84 -4.91 4.87
CA THR A 204 -37.77 -4.11 5.47
C THR A 204 -36.77 -3.66 4.39
N VAL A 205 -36.04 -2.58 4.65
CA VAL A 205 -34.96 -2.08 3.76
C VAL A 205 -33.83 -3.10 3.52
N TRP A 206 -33.79 -4.19 4.29
CA TRP A 206 -32.79 -5.25 4.23
C TRP A 206 -33.20 -6.45 3.36
N ALA A 207 -34.44 -6.48 2.90
CA ALA A 207 -34.98 -7.51 2.02
C ALA A 207 -34.92 -7.06 0.55
N LYS A 208 -36.09 -6.87 -0.09
CA LYS A 208 -36.21 -6.45 -1.49
C LYS A 208 -35.45 -5.15 -1.80
N PRO A 209 -35.48 -4.09 -0.97
CA PRO A 209 -34.72 -2.86 -1.25
C PRO A 209 -33.21 -3.08 -1.31
N LEU A 210 -32.64 -3.93 -0.42
CA LEU A 210 -31.22 -4.29 -0.44
C LEU A 210 -30.87 -5.12 -1.68
N LEU A 211 -31.77 -6.04 -2.07
CA LEU A 211 -31.64 -6.79 -3.31
C LEU A 211 -31.57 -5.86 -4.53
N PHE A 212 -32.52 -4.93 -4.65
CA PHE A 212 -32.56 -3.99 -5.77
C PHE A 212 -31.36 -3.05 -5.79
N ALA A 213 -30.96 -2.50 -4.65
CA ALA A 213 -29.74 -1.70 -4.52
C ALA A 213 -28.50 -2.50 -4.95
N GLY A 214 -28.37 -3.74 -4.49
CA GLY A 214 -27.27 -4.61 -4.89
C GLY A 214 -27.29 -4.93 -6.39
N ALA A 215 -28.45 -5.24 -6.95
CA ALA A 215 -28.61 -5.59 -8.36
C ALA A 215 -28.29 -4.41 -9.28
N THR A 216 -28.79 -3.21 -8.99
CA THR A 216 -28.48 -1.99 -9.76
C THR A 216 -27.01 -1.61 -9.64
N THR A 217 -26.42 -1.68 -8.44
CA THR A 217 -24.98 -1.44 -8.23
C THR A 217 -24.13 -2.46 -8.98
N THR A 218 -24.52 -3.73 -9.01
CA THR A 218 -23.84 -4.78 -9.77
C THR A 218 -23.89 -4.50 -11.27
N LEU A 219 -25.07 -4.16 -11.79
CA LEU A 219 -25.26 -3.84 -13.20
C LEU A 219 -24.44 -2.62 -13.63
N VAL A 220 -24.56 -1.50 -12.90
CA VAL A 220 -23.85 -0.26 -13.20
C VAL A 220 -22.34 -0.44 -13.01
N GLY A 221 -21.92 -1.17 -11.98
CA GLY A 221 -20.52 -1.54 -11.78
C GLY A 221 -19.95 -2.39 -12.91
N ALA A 222 -20.72 -3.35 -13.43
CA ALA A 222 -20.33 -4.15 -14.59
C ALA A 222 -20.22 -3.30 -15.87
N LEU A 223 -21.11 -2.33 -16.07
CA LEU A 223 -20.98 -1.34 -17.15
C LEU A 223 -19.73 -0.46 -16.98
N GLY A 224 -19.45 -0.02 -15.75
CA GLY A 224 -18.21 0.69 -15.41
C GLY A 224 -16.97 -0.14 -15.73
N LEU A 225 -16.98 -1.44 -15.42
CA LEU A 225 -15.92 -2.37 -15.81
C LEU A 225 -15.85 -2.60 -17.33
N ALA A 226 -16.95 -2.58 -18.07
CA ALA A 226 -16.91 -2.71 -19.53
C ALA A 226 -16.19 -1.51 -20.18
N VAL A 227 -16.35 -0.33 -19.57
CA VAL A 227 -15.84 0.93 -20.08
C VAL A 227 -14.42 1.22 -19.58
N VAL A 228 -14.09 0.96 -18.32
CA VAL A 228 -12.80 1.32 -17.75
C VAL A 228 -11.78 0.19 -17.97
N ARG A 229 -10.69 0.47 -18.70
CA ARG A 229 -9.65 -0.53 -19.02
C ARG A 229 -8.49 -0.54 -18.03
N GLU A 230 -8.10 0.63 -17.55
CA GLU A 230 -7.06 0.81 -16.54
C GLU A 230 -7.70 0.92 -15.15
N HIS A 231 -7.02 0.47 -14.08
CA HIS A 231 -7.58 0.48 -12.72
C HIS A 231 -8.88 -0.34 -12.53
N ARG A 232 -9.13 -1.36 -13.37
CA ARG A 232 -10.27 -2.28 -13.23
C ARG A 232 -10.47 -2.82 -11.82
N PRO A 233 -9.42 -3.20 -11.06
CA PRO A 233 -9.61 -3.69 -9.70
C PRO A 233 -10.26 -2.67 -8.75
N ALA A 234 -10.00 -1.37 -8.92
CA ALA A 234 -10.64 -0.33 -8.13
C ALA A 234 -12.13 -0.18 -8.50
N VAL A 235 -12.45 -0.25 -9.79
CA VAL A 235 -13.85 -0.21 -10.27
C VAL A 235 -14.62 -1.46 -9.88
N ALA A 236 -13.95 -2.61 -9.79
CA ALA A 236 -14.55 -3.89 -9.38
C ALA A 236 -15.11 -3.88 -7.95
N VAL A 237 -14.72 -2.92 -7.10
CA VAL A 237 -15.27 -2.73 -5.76
C VAL A 237 -16.79 -2.58 -5.78
N GLY A 238 -17.31 -1.80 -6.72
CA GLY A 238 -18.74 -1.56 -6.89
C GLY A 238 -19.53 -2.86 -7.13
N PRO A 239 -19.29 -3.58 -8.24
CA PRO A 239 -20.06 -4.77 -8.56
C PRO A 239 -19.84 -5.94 -7.59
N ILE A 240 -18.66 -6.09 -6.98
CA ILE A 240 -18.44 -7.12 -5.94
C ILE A 240 -19.31 -6.82 -4.72
N THR A 241 -19.28 -5.58 -4.23
CA THR A 241 -20.10 -5.18 -3.08
C THR A 241 -21.59 -5.25 -3.40
N GLY A 242 -21.98 -4.79 -4.58
CA GLY A 242 -23.36 -4.88 -5.07
C GLY A 242 -23.86 -6.32 -5.15
N LEU A 243 -23.03 -7.25 -5.61
CA LEU A 243 -23.41 -8.67 -5.70
C LEU A 243 -23.66 -9.25 -4.30
N VAL A 244 -22.78 -8.95 -3.34
CA VAL A 244 -22.96 -9.38 -1.95
C VAL A 244 -24.24 -8.79 -1.36
N MET A 245 -24.53 -7.51 -1.60
CA MET A 245 -25.79 -6.88 -1.18
C MET A 245 -27.00 -7.56 -1.84
N ALA A 246 -26.93 -7.84 -3.14
CA ALA A 246 -28.01 -8.48 -3.89
C ALA A 246 -28.33 -9.87 -3.33
N VAL A 247 -27.30 -10.70 -3.14
CA VAL A 247 -27.44 -12.04 -2.57
C VAL A 247 -27.97 -11.97 -1.14
N SER A 248 -27.44 -11.07 -0.30
CA SER A 248 -27.91 -10.89 1.08
C SER A 248 -29.38 -10.48 1.13
N GLY A 249 -29.78 -9.52 0.31
CA GLY A 249 -31.17 -9.08 0.20
C GLY A 249 -32.09 -10.17 -0.33
N ALA A 250 -31.65 -10.99 -1.29
CA ALA A 250 -32.41 -12.14 -1.79
C ALA A 250 -32.61 -13.21 -0.71
N LEU A 251 -31.58 -13.52 0.07
CA LEU A 251 -31.65 -14.46 1.17
C LEU A 251 -32.66 -14.02 2.23
N VAL A 252 -32.65 -12.74 2.60
CA VAL A 252 -33.63 -12.18 3.54
C VAL A 252 -35.04 -12.14 2.92
N ALA A 253 -35.17 -11.75 1.66
CA ALA A 253 -36.48 -11.55 1.02
C ALA A 253 -37.21 -12.83 0.63
N PHE A 254 -36.48 -13.88 0.24
CA PHE A 254 -37.06 -15.09 -0.34
C PHE A 254 -36.81 -16.36 0.47
N ALA A 255 -35.75 -16.40 1.28
CA ALA A 255 -35.46 -17.55 2.15
C ALA A 255 -35.85 -17.29 3.62
N ASP A 256 -36.47 -16.14 3.91
CA ASP A 256 -36.94 -15.73 5.25
C ASP A 256 -35.86 -15.84 6.34
N LEU A 257 -34.59 -15.63 5.95
CA LEU A 257 -33.47 -15.70 6.87
C LEU A 257 -33.37 -14.42 7.71
N PRO A 258 -33.03 -14.52 9.00
CA PRO A 258 -32.89 -13.36 9.86
C PRO A 258 -31.73 -12.47 9.38
N VAL A 259 -31.99 -11.16 9.28
CA VAL A 259 -31.02 -10.15 8.82
C VAL A 259 -29.70 -10.22 9.61
N GLY A 260 -29.81 -10.42 10.93
CA GLY A 260 -28.64 -10.55 11.81
C GLY A 260 -27.74 -11.74 11.46
N GLY A 261 -28.33 -12.90 11.16
CA GLY A 261 -27.58 -14.09 10.79
C GLY A 261 -26.91 -13.98 9.43
N VAL A 262 -27.61 -13.42 8.44
CA VAL A 262 -27.03 -13.13 7.12
C VAL A 262 -25.86 -12.14 7.25
N ALA A 263 -26.03 -11.07 8.03
CA ALA A 263 -24.98 -10.09 8.24
C ALA A 263 -23.76 -10.66 8.97
N ALA A 264 -23.96 -11.48 10.01
CA ALA A 264 -22.89 -12.15 10.74
C ALA A 264 -22.07 -13.09 9.83
N PHE A 265 -22.76 -13.86 8.99
CA PHE A 265 -22.11 -14.73 8.00
C PHE A 265 -21.31 -13.93 6.97
N VAL A 266 -21.94 -12.92 6.35
CA VAL A 266 -21.28 -12.08 5.33
C VAL A 266 -20.08 -11.34 5.91
N PHE A 267 -20.19 -10.82 7.14
CA PHE A 267 -19.10 -10.18 7.86
C PHE A 267 -17.92 -11.14 8.09
N ALA A 268 -18.19 -12.34 8.60
CA ALA A 268 -17.17 -13.35 8.84
C ALA A 268 -16.44 -13.74 7.55
N VAL A 269 -17.19 -13.99 6.47
CA VAL A 269 -16.63 -14.31 5.15
C VAL A 269 -15.77 -13.16 4.64
N ALA A 270 -16.21 -11.90 4.77
CA ALA A 270 -15.43 -10.74 4.33
C ALA A 270 -14.11 -10.60 5.10
N VAL A 271 -14.14 -10.76 6.43
CA VAL A 271 -12.92 -10.69 7.27
C VAL A 271 -11.95 -11.82 6.93
N ILE A 272 -12.44 -13.06 6.80
CA ILE A 272 -11.60 -14.22 6.48
C ILE A 272 -11.03 -14.11 5.07
N ALA A 273 -11.86 -13.81 4.07
CA ALA A 273 -11.42 -13.61 2.69
C ALA A 273 -10.37 -12.50 2.59
N GLY A 274 -10.55 -11.42 3.36
CA GLY A 274 -9.58 -10.34 3.55
C GLY A 274 -8.15 -10.85 3.80
N ASN A 275 -8.01 -11.86 4.66
CA ASN A 275 -6.71 -12.43 5.02
C ASN A 275 -6.11 -13.33 3.94
N LEU A 276 -6.94 -13.93 3.09
CA LEU A 276 -6.50 -14.81 2.00
C LEU A 276 -6.11 -14.06 0.72
N PHE A 277 -6.47 -12.78 0.58
CA PHE A 277 -6.20 -12.02 -0.65
C PHE A 277 -4.73 -11.87 -1.06
N PRO A 278 -3.73 -11.75 -0.15
CA PRO A 278 -2.33 -11.74 -0.57
C PRO A 278 -1.95 -13.02 -1.31
N TRP A 279 -2.47 -14.17 -0.85
CA TRP A 279 -2.23 -15.45 -1.52
C TRP A 279 -2.91 -15.50 -2.90
N PHE A 280 -4.16 -15.03 -3.01
CA PHE A 280 -4.84 -14.90 -4.32
C PHE A 280 -4.11 -13.96 -5.29
N SER A 281 -3.56 -12.86 -4.78
CA SER A 281 -2.78 -11.90 -5.58
C SER A 281 -1.48 -12.53 -6.11
N VAL A 282 -0.74 -13.25 -5.26
CA VAL A 282 0.49 -13.94 -5.67
C VAL A 282 0.18 -15.08 -6.64
N SER A 283 -0.83 -15.92 -6.37
CA SER A 283 -1.18 -17.05 -7.23
C SER A 283 -1.70 -16.60 -8.61
N SER A 284 -2.41 -15.46 -8.67
CA SER A 284 -2.88 -14.88 -9.93
C SER A 284 -1.80 -14.11 -10.72
N SER A 285 -0.70 -13.70 -10.07
CA SER A 285 0.34 -12.87 -10.70
C SER A 285 1.15 -13.58 -11.79
N ARG A 286 1.05 -14.92 -11.91
CA ARG A 286 1.83 -15.78 -12.85
C ARG A 286 3.35 -15.59 -12.75
N LEU A 287 3.85 -15.00 -11.67
CA LEU A 287 5.28 -14.89 -11.39
C LEU A 287 5.81 -16.28 -11.04
N THR A 288 6.29 -17.00 -12.05
CA THR A 288 6.97 -18.28 -11.84
C THR A 288 8.40 -18.01 -11.43
N THR A 289 8.73 -18.28 -10.18
CA THR A 289 10.12 -18.51 -9.80
C THR A 289 10.47 -19.93 -10.24
N ASN A 290 11.43 -20.09 -11.16
CA ASN A 290 12.10 -21.36 -11.41
C ASN A 290 13.40 -21.36 -10.60
N PRO A 291 13.37 -21.57 -9.27
CA PRO A 291 14.60 -21.73 -8.53
C PRO A 291 15.29 -23.01 -9.03
N PRO A 292 16.59 -22.97 -9.33
CA PRO A 292 17.31 -24.17 -9.76
C PRO A 292 17.25 -25.22 -8.65
N ARG A 293 16.82 -26.44 -9.00
CA ARG A 293 16.64 -27.57 -8.07
C ARG A 293 17.75 -28.61 -8.18
N THR A 294 18.55 -28.55 -9.24
CA THR A 294 19.66 -29.47 -9.51
C THR A 294 20.94 -28.69 -9.74
N GLU A 295 22.10 -29.29 -9.44
CA GLU A 295 23.40 -28.67 -9.73
C GLU A 295 23.53 -28.29 -11.22
N SER A 296 23.03 -29.13 -12.12
CA SER A 296 22.97 -28.83 -13.55
C SER A 296 22.15 -27.58 -13.89
N GLU A 297 21.07 -27.28 -13.15
CA GLU A 297 20.28 -26.07 -13.34
C GLU A 297 20.96 -24.83 -12.73
N ILE A 298 21.82 -24.99 -11.72
CA ILE A 298 22.60 -23.88 -11.13
C ILE A 298 23.67 -23.39 -12.11
N PHE A 299 24.30 -24.32 -12.84
CA PHE A 299 25.33 -24.01 -13.83
C PHE A 299 24.77 -23.74 -15.25
N ALA A 300 23.47 -23.95 -15.47
CA ALA A 300 22.81 -23.59 -16.72
C ALA A 300 22.62 -22.07 -16.82
N ASP A 301 22.71 -21.53 -18.03
CA ASP A 301 22.42 -20.11 -18.27
C ASP A 301 21.00 -19.77 -17.82
N ALA A 302 20.88 -18.80 -16.93
CA ALA A 302 19.58 -18.35 -16.45
C ALA A 302 18.78 -17.72 -17.60
N PRO A 303 17.50 -18.10 -17.80
CA PRO A 303 16.68 -17.53 -18.86
C PRO A 303 16.52 -16.01 -18.66
N ALA A 304 16.64 -15.25 -19.74
CA ALA A 304 16.51 -13.80 -19.70
C ALA A 304 15.11 -13.39 -19.18
N VAL A 305 15.08 -12.61 -18.11
CA VAL A 305 13.84 -12.12 -17.49
C VAL A 305 13.44 -10.78 -18.11
N ASP A 306 12.26 -10.72 -18.75
CA ASP A 306 11.69 -9.44 -19.22
C ASP A 306 11.19 -8.62 -18.04
N SER A 307 12.01 -7.67 -17.59
CA SER A 307 11.70 -6.75 -16.50
C SER A 307 10.40 -5.96 -16.71
N ARG A 308 9.99 -5.68 -17.96
CA ARG A 308 8.74 -4.97 -18.26
C ARG A 308 7.52 -5.86 -18.05
N SER A 309 7.61 -7.15 -18.37
CA SER A 309 6.53 -8.12 -18.08
C SER A 309 6.36 -8.31 -16.57
N VAL A 310 7.45 -8.49 -15.83
CA VAL A 310 7.44 -8.65 -14.37
C VAL A 310 6.83 -7.42 -13.71
N ARG A 311 7.24 -6.21 -14.11
CA ARG A 311 6.66 -4.96 -13.57
C ARG A 311 5.15 -4.89 -13.79
N ARG A 312 4.66 -5.25 -14.98
CA ARG A 312 3.22 -5.26 -15.29
C ARG A 312 2.46 -6.28 -14.42
N GLN A 313 3.01 -7.48 -14.25
CA GLN A 313 2.41 -8.52 -13.42
C GLN A 313 2.34 -8.13 -11.93
N VAL A 314 3.43 -7.54 -11.40
CA VAL A 314 3.48 -7.05 -10.01
C VAL A 314 2.47 -5.92 -9.79
N VAL A 315 2.39 -4.95 -10.69
CA VAL A 315 1.41 -3.84 -10.59
C VAL A 315 -0.02 -4.38 -10.65
N ALA A 316 -0.33 -5.28 -11.59
CA ALA A 316 -1.65 -5.89 -11.69
C ALA A 316 -2.04 -6.69 -10.44
N GLY A 317 -1.11 -7.47 -9.88
CA GLY A 317 -1.31 -8.19 -8.63
C GLY A 317 -1.55 -7.25 -7.45
N HIS A 318 -0.79 -6.15 -7.38
CA HIS A 318 -0.98 -5.13 -6.35
C HIS A 318 -2.35 -4.45 -6.44
N ASP A 319 -2.75 -4.02 -7.64
CA ASP A 319 -4.06 -3.40 -7.87
C ASP A 319 -5.21 -4.37 -7.52
N LEU A 320 -5.08 -5.65 -7.89
CA LEU A 320 -6.05 -6.68 -7.51
C LEU A 320 -6.16 -6.83 -5.98
N LEU A 321 -5.02 -6.87 -5.28
CA LEU A 321 -5.00 -6.94 -3.82
C LEU A 321 -5.70 -5.73 -3.19
N LEU A 322 -5.46 -4.52 -3.70
CA LEU A 322 -6.11 -3.31 -3.21
C LEU A 322 -7.62 -3.36 -3.45
N GLY A 323 -8.06 -3.69 -4.67
CA GLY A 323 -9.48 -3.79 -5.02
C GLY A 323 -10.24 -4.82 -4.18
N LEU A 324 -9.66 -6.00 -3.97
CA LEU A 324 -10.25 -7.03 -3.10
C LEU A 324 -10.30 -6.58 -1.64
N SER A 325 -9.24 -5.96 -1.14
CA SER A 325 -9.17 -5.48 0.25
C SER A 325 -10.19 -4.36 0.52
N VAL A 326 -10.36 -3.43 -0.43
CA VAL A 326 -11.39 -2.37 -0.33
C VAL A 326 -12.79 -2.98 -0.39
N SER A 327 -13.05 -3.93 -1.30
CA SER A 327 -14.33 -4.63 -1.40
C SER A 327 -14.71 -5.33 -0.10
N ALA A 328 -13.82 -6.17 0.45
CA ALA A 328 -14.10 -6.89 1.68
C ALA A 328 -14.23 -5.95 2.88
N GLY A 329 -13.40 -4.90 2.96
CA GLY A 329 -13.52 -3.88 3.99
C GLY A 329 -14.86 -3.15 3.93
N LEU A 330 -15.31 -2.77 2.73
CA LEU A 330 -16.60 -2.12 2.52
C LEU A 330 -17.77 -3.04 2.88
N VAL A 331 -17.74 -4.31 2.46
CA VAL A 331 -18.74 -5.32 2.84
C VAL A 331 -18.80 -5.50 4.36
N ALA A 332 -17.65 -5.62 5.02
CA ALA A 332 -17.58 -5.75 6.48
C ALA A 332 -18.15 -4.50 7.18
N LEU A 333 -17.81 -3.29 6.70
CA LEU A 333 -18.33 -2.02 7.21
C LEU A 333 -19.85 -1.91 7.06
N LEU A 334 -20.41 -2.32 5.91
CA LEU A 334 -21.84 -2.29 5.67
C LEU A 334 -22.60 -3.33 6.52
N ALA A 335 -21.99 -4.49 6.80
CA ALA A 335 -22.58 -5.52 7.65
C ALA A 335 -22.49 -5.18 9.16
N ALA A 336 -21.50 -4.37 9.57
CA ALA A 336 -21.17 -4.11 10.96
C ALA A 336 -22.33 -3.61 11.85
N PRO A 337 -23.20 -2.66 11.41
CA PRO A 337 -24.33 -2.24 12.21
C PRO A 337 -25.31 -3.36 12.55
N PHE A 338 -25.54 -4.27 11.60
CA PHE A 338 -26.45 -5.41 11.77
C PHE A 338 -25.86 -6.48 12.65
N VAL A 339 -24.55 -6.70 12.51
CA VAL A 339 -23.80 -7.59 13.40
C VAL A 339 -23.90 -7.07 14.83
N ALA A 340 -23.63 -5.79 15.09
CA ALA A 340 -23.78 -5.20 16.42
C ALA A 340 -25.22 -5.31 16.97
N ALA A 341 -26.23 -5.18 16.10
CA ALA A 341 -27.63 -5.27 16.49
C ALA A 341 -28.09 -6.67 16.95
N THR A 342 -27.31 -7.74 16.69
CA THR A 342 -27.61 -9.09 17.20
C THR A 342 -27.34 -9.26 18.69
N GLY A 343 -26.77 -8.25 19.36
CA GLY A 343 -26.46 -8.25 20.79
C GLY A 343 -24.97 -8.37 21.07
N TRP A 344 -24.63 -8.93 22.23
CA TRP A 344 -23.27 -8.85 22.75
C TRP A 344 -22.30 -9.68 21.90
N VAL A 345 -22.73 -10.87 21.48
CA VAL A 345 -21.94 -11.78 20.64
C VAL A 345 -21.59 -11.11 19.32
N GLY A 346 -22.56 -10.47 18.67
CA GLY A 346 -22.33 -9.74 17.43
C GLY A 346 -21.44 -8.52 17.62
N THR A 347 -21.63 -7.76 18.70
CA THR A 347 -20.75 -6.62 19.01
C THR A 347 -19.30 -7.09 19.19
N VAL A 348 -19.07 -8.22 19.87
CA VAL A 348 -17.75 -8.82 20.02
C VAL A 348 -17.22 -9.37 18.70
N LEU A 349 -18.04 -10.03 17.88
CA LEU A 349 -17.67 -10.45 16.52
C LEU A 349 -17.16 -9.27 15.68
N GLY A 350 -17.90 -8.16 15.68
CA GLY A 350 -17.52 -6.93 14.99
C GLY A 350 -16.19 -6.38 15.50
N ALA A 351 -16.03 -6.27 16.82
CA ALA A 351 -14.81 -5.79 17.44
C ALA A 351 -13.60 -6.68 17.13
N VAL A 352 -13.76 -8.00 17.22
CA VAL A 352 -12.72 -9.01 16.92
C VAL A 352 -12.35 -8.96 15.44
N GLY A 353 -13.33 -8.90 14.54
CA GLY A 353 -13.12 -8.87 13.10
C GLY A 353 -12.36 -7.63 12.65
N PHE A 354 -12.76 -6.44 13.11
CA PHE A 354 -12.03 -5.21 12.76
C PHE A 354 -10.67 -5.11 13.47
N SER A 355 -10.52 -5.69 14.65
CA SER A 355 -9.20 -5.83 15.29
C SER A 355 -8.26 -6.71 14.46
N ALA A 356 -8.73 -7.83 13.90
CA ALA A 356 -7.95 -8.65 12.98
C ALA A 356 -7.54 -7.85 11.73
N VAL A 357 -8.44 -7.05 11.16
CA VAL A 357 -8.12 -6.16 10.03
C VAL A 357 -7.02 -5.16 10.40
N LEU A 358 -7.02 -4.60 11.62
CA LEU A 358 -5.95 -3.71 12.10
C LEU A 358 -4.62 -4.45 12.30
N LEU A 359 -4.65 -5.63 12.92
CA LEU A 359 -3.43 -6.41 13.20
C LEU A 359 -2.72 -6.84 11.91
N ARG A 360 -3.49 -7.11 10.84
CA ARG A 360 -2.97 -7.40 9.50
C ARG A 360 -2.07 -6.30 8.92
N THR A 361 -2.20 -5.05 9.35
CA THR A 361 -1.33 -3.94 8.89
C THR A 361 0.15 -4.24 9.10
N ARG A 362 0.50 -5.06 10.11
CA ARG A 362 1.88 -5.46 10.39
C ARG A 362 2.51 -6.35 9.31
N HIS A 363 1.71 -7.18 8.64
CA HIS A 363 2.19 -8.06 7.56
C HIS A 363 2.24 -7.33 6.22
N SER A 364 1.74 -6.08 6.17
CA SER A 364 1.63 -5.28 4.97
C SER A 364 2.84 -4.35 4.81
N ARG A 365 3.51 -4.41 3.67
CA ARG A 365 4.69 -3.58 3.38
C ARG A 365 4.37 -2.28 2.63
N THR A 366 3.22 -2.21 1.94
CA THR A 366 2.89 -1.05 1.10
C THR A 366 2.01 -0.06 1.86
N ARG A 367 2.28 1.24 1.71
CA ARG A 367 1.54 2.32 2.39
C ARG A 367 0.02 2.23 2.15
N ALA A 368 -0.39 1.91 0.91
CA ALA A 368 -1.80 1.82 0.54
C ALA A 368 -2.53 0.67 1.26
N THR A 369 -1.93 -0.53 1.34
CA THR A 369 -2.55 -1.67 2.04
C THR A 369 -2.66 -1.44 3.53
N VAL A 370 -1.64 -0.82 4.13
CA VAL A 370 -1.68 -0.38 5.54
C VAL A 370 -2.77 0.66 5.76
N LEU A 371 -2.85 1.68 4.91
CA LEU A 371 -3.84 2.76 5.05
C LEU A 371 -5.27 2.22 4.90
N ILE A 372 -5.54 1.36 3.93
CA ILE A 372 -6.86 0.74 3.74
C ILE A 372 -7.25 -0.07 4.97
N ALA A 373 -6.39 -0.97 5.44
CA ALA A 373 -6.66 -1.78 6.62
C ALA A 373 -6.85 -0.92 7.89
N MET A 374 -6.04 0.14 8.05
CA MET A 374 -6.16 1.09 9.16
C MET A 374 -7.50 1.83 9.13
N VAL A 375 -7.87 2.41 7.98
CA VAL A 375 -9.13 3.13 7.81
C VAL A 375 -10.32 2.21 8.03
N VAL A 376 -10.33 1.03 7.40
CA VAL A 376 -11.41 0.04 7.55
C VAL A 376 -11.52 -0.44 8.99
N GLY A 377 -10.40 -0.76 9.64
CA GLY A 377 -10.38 -1.25 11.00
C GLY A 377 -10.81 -0.21 12.03
N ILE A 378 -10.29 1.01 11.96
CA ILE A 378 -10.68 2.11 12.87
C ILE A 378 -12.15 2.49 12.65
N LEU A 379 -12.54 2.72 11.39
CA LEU A 379 -13.92 3.07 11.06
C LEU A 379 -14.87 1.95 11.47
N GLY A 380 -14.47 0.69 11.28
CA GLY A 380 -15.26 -0.47 11.65
C GLY A 380 -15.47 -0.60 13.15
N LEU A 381 -14.42 -0.40 13.97
CA LEU A 381 -14.55 -0.35 15.42
C LEU A 381 -15.49 0.78 15.86
N ALA A 382 -15.36 1.96 15.24
CA ALA A 382 -16.26 3.08 15.50
C ALA A 382 -17.71 2.76 15.14
N VAL A 383 -17.94 2.19 13.95
CA VAL A 383 -19.28 1.78 13.48
C VAL A 383 -19.88 0.73 14.41
N VAL A 384 -19.14 -0.32 14.78
CA VAL A 384 -19.62 -1.36 15.70
C VAL A 384 -19.99 -0.76 17.06
N GLY A 385 -19.09 0.04 17.65
CA GLY A 385 -19.33 0.65 18.96
C GLY A 385 -20.50 1.63 18.97
N VAL A 386 -20.60 2.50 17.95
CA VAL A 386 -21.71 3.44 17.80
C VAL A 386 -23.02 2.70 17.53
N SER A 387 -23.02 1.71 16.63
CA SER A 387 -24.21 0.90 16.36
C SER A 387 -24.68 0.15 17.60
N ALA A 388 -23.78 -0.48 18.36
CA ALA A 388 -24.13 -1.13 19.62
C ALA A 388 -24.73 -0.15 20.65
N ALA A 389 -24.18 1.07 20.75
CA ALA A 389 -24.69 2.12 21.65
C ALA A 389 -26.06 2.69 21.22
N LEU A 390 -26.33 2.73 19.91
CA LEU A 390 -27.62 3.16 19.37
C LEU A 390 -28.69 2.08 19.52
N THR A 391 -28.33 0.80 19.33
CA THR A 391 -29.25 -0.33 19.42
C THR A 391 -29.52 -0.75 20.88
N HIS A 392 -28.53 -0.60 21.77
CA HIS A 392 -28.64 -0.98 23.19
C HIS A 392 -28.34 0.22 24.10
N PRO A 393 -29.38 1.02 24.48
CA PRO A 393 -29.18 2.24 25.25
C PRO A 393 -28.44 2.07 26.58
N ASP A 394 -28.62 0.92 27.24
CA ASP A 394 -27.97 0.60 28.51
C ASP A 394 -26.45 0.42 28.38
N TRP A 395 -25.95 0.17 27.18
CA TRP A 395 -24.53 -0.06 26.91
C TRP A 395 -23.77 1.22 26.56
N ARG A 396 -24.45 2.36 26.37
CA ARG A 396 -23.82 3.65 26.03
C ARG A 396 -22.61 4.02 26.90
N PRO A 397 -22.65 3.94 28.24
CA PRO A 397 -21.46 4.25 29.06
C PRO A 397 -20.33 3.26 28.80
N LEU A 398 -20.64 1.96 28.70
CA LEU A 398 -19.66 0.91 28.40
C LEU A 398 -19.01 1.11 27.03
N MET A 399 -19.80 1.40 25.99
CA MET A 399 -19.32 1.65 24.63
C MET A 399 -18.48 2.93 24.56
N GLY A 400 -18.87 3.98 25.29
CA GLY A 400 -18.08 5.20 25.42
C GLY A 400 -16.69 4.93 26.00
N VAL A 401 -16.62 4.16 27.09
CA VAL A 401 -15.35 3.73 27.71
C VAL A 401 -14.56 2.83 26.77
N ALA A 402 -15.19 1.87 26.10
CA ALA A 402 -14.53 0.96 25.18
C ALA A 402 -13.91 1.69 23.97
N LEU A 403 -14.64 2.64 23.37
CA LEU A 403 -14.13 3.47 22.27
C LEU A 403 -13.01 4.40 22.72
N ALA A 404 -13.14 5.03 23.90
CA ALA A 404 -12.08 5.85 24.49
C ALA A 404 -10.82 5.03 24.79
N ALA A 405 -10.98 3.81 25.31
CA ALA A 405 -9.89 2.88 25.55
C ALA A 405 -9.22 2.45 24.24
N ALA A 406 -9.99 2.13 23.20
CA ALA A 406 -9.45 1.81 21.88
C ALA A 406 -8.65 2.98 21.30
N ALA A 407 -9.14 4.22 21.41
CA ALA A 407 -8.42 5.42 21.01
C ALA A 407 -7.12 5.61 21.81
N ALA A 408 -7.17 5.42 23.13
CA ALA A 408 -5.99 5.49 23.99
C ALA A 408 -4.95 4.43 23.64
N VAL A 409 -5.36 3.21 23.27
CA VAL A 409 -4.48 2.15 22.78
C VAL A 409 -3.80 2.57 21.47
N VAL A 410 -4.53 3.13 20.52
CA VAL A 410 -3.95 3.63 19.26
C VAL A 410 -2.90 4.70 19.51
N VAL A 411 -3.20 5.69 20.37
CA VAL A 411 -2.25 6.74 20.75
C VAL A 411 -1.05 6.16 21.50
N GLY A 412 -1.29 5.26 22.45
CA GLY A 412 -0.24 4.59 23.22
C GLY A 412 0.73 3.84 22.32
N LEU A 413 0.21 3.02 21.38
CA LEU A 413 1.03 2.29 20.42
C LEU A 413 1.85 3.21 19.51
N ALA A 414 1.32 4.38 19.13
CA ALA A 414 2.06 5.37 18.35
C ALA A 414 3.27 5.94 19.11
N LEU A 415 3.16 6.09 20.43
CA LEU A 415 4.21 6.65 21.30
C LEU A 415 5.28 5.62 21.72
N ILE A 416 5.10 4.33 21.46
CA ILE A 416 6.03 3.29 21.91
C ILE A 416 7.34 3.28 21.09
N ALA A 417 8.46 3.28 21.83
CA ALA A 417 9.82 3.21 21.30
C ALA A 417 10.09 1.93 20.47
N PRO A 418 10.92 1.99 19.41
CA PRO A 418 11.12 0.89 18.45
C PRO A 418 11.51 -0.46 19.07
N ARG A 419 12.28 -0.47 20.17
CA ARG A 419 12.75 -1.70 20.83
C ARG A 419 11.64 -2.49 21.52
N ALA A 420 10.64 -1.83 22.10
CA ALA A 420 9.50 -2.48 22.74
C ALA A 420 8.54 -3.11 21.71
N ARG A 421 8.55 -2.63 20.46
CA ARG A 421 7.72 -3.15 19.35
C ARG A 421 8.04 -4.60 19.00
N VAL A 422 9.26 -5.08 19.27
CA VAL A 422 9.67 -6.47 18.97
C VAL A 422 8.97 -7.49 19.87
N ARG A 423 8.89 -7.22 21.19
CA ARG A 423 8.19 -8.12 22.14
C ARG A 423 6.67 -8.06 21.95
N LEU A 424 6.14 -6.86 21.72
CA LEU A 424 4.73 -6.63 21.39
C LEU A 424 4.32 -7.35 20.10
N GLY A 425 5.26 -7.53 19.17
CA GLY A 425 5.02 -8.31 17.95
C GLY A 425 4.54 -9.73 18.25
N ARG A 426 5.21 -10.51 19.10
CA ARG A 426 4.78 -11.90 19.34
C ARG A 426 3.37 -11.99 19.95
N VAL A 427 3.04 -11.06 20.84
CA VAL A 427 1.70 -10.97 21.44
C VAL A 427 0.66 -10.62 20.37
N ALA A 428 0.97 -9.64 19.51
CA ALA A 428 0.09 -9.26 18.41
C ALA A 428 -0.15 -10.41 17.42
N ASP A 429 0.87 -11.22 17.12
CA ASP A 429 0.72 -12.41 16.26
C ASP A 429 -0.23 -13.45 16.88
N ALA A 430 -0.10 -13.68 18.20
CA ALA A 430 -0.99 -14.59 18.91
C ALA A 430 -2.43 -14.07 18.96
N VAL A 431 -2.61 -12.76 19.23
CA VAL A 431 -3.94 -12.12 19.24
C VAL A 431 -4.58 -12.17 17.86
N ASP A 432 -3.82 -11.91 16.79
CA ASP A 432 -4.32 -12.00 15.41
C ASP A 432 -4.82 -13.42 15.10
N GLY A 433 -4.02 -14.44 15.43
CA GLY A 433 -4.43 -15.84 15.29
C GLY A 433 -5.70 -16.18 16.07
N VAL A 434 -5.81 -15.72 17.32
CA VAL A 434 -7.02 -15.92 18.15
C VAL A 434 -8.22 -15.22 17.54
N CYS A 435 -8.07 -13.97 17.08
CA CYS A 435 -9.14 -13.22 16.43
C CYS A 435 -9.68 -13.96 15.21
N LEU A 436 -8.80 -14.44 14.33
CA LEU A 436 -9.19 -15.16 13.11
C LEU A 436 -9.92 -16.48 13.42
N VAL A 437 -9.43 -17.23 14.41
CA VAL A 437 -10.09 -18.48 14.85
C VAL A 437 -11.44 -18.20 15.50
N ALA A 438 -11.57 -17.10 16.25
CA ALA A 438 -12.80 -16.74 16.95
C ALA A 438 -13.91 -16.21 16.04
N VAL A 439 -13.60 -15.69 14.85
CA VAL A 439 -14.59 -15.09 13.92
C VAL A 439 -15.69 -16.09 13.55
N LEU A 440 -15.34 -17.32 13.17
CA LEU A 440 -16.33 -18.34 12.76
C LEU A 440 -17.30 -18.76 13.88
N PRO A 441 -16.83 -19.18 15.08
CA PRO A 441 -17.74 -19.56 16.17
C PRO A 441 -18.59 -18.36 16.64
N LEU A 442 -18.01 -17.16 16.72
CA LEU A 442 -18.78 -15.96 17.07
C LEU A 442 -19.85 -15.63 16.03
N ALA A 443 -19.56 -15.80 14.73
CA ALA A 443 -20.54 -15.61 13.66
C ALA A 443 -21.68 -16.63 13.73
N ALA A 444 -21.35 -17.90 13.98
CA ALA A 444 -22.35 -18.94 14.19
C ALA A 444 -23.27 -18.65 15.39
N MET A 445 -22.69 -18.21 16.52
CA MET A 445 -23.45 -17.83 17.71
C MET A 445 -24.31 -16.58 17.47
N ALA A 446 -23.77 -15.56 16.80
CA ALA A 446 -24.52 -14.35 16.46
C ALA A 446 -25.66 -14.63 15.47
N ALA A 447 -25.48 -15.62 14.59
CA ALA A 447 -26.51 -16.07 13.67
C ALA A 447 -27.57 -16.99 14.31
N GLN A 448 -27.45 -17.31 15.60
CA GLN A 448 -28.35 -18.21 16.33
C GLN A 448 -28.49 -19.59 15.67
N VAL A 449 -27.40 -20.09 15.08
CA VAL A 449 -27.34 -21.42 14.45
C VAL A 449 -27.17 -22.54 15.50
N PHE A 450 -27.04 -22.19 16.78
CA PHE A 450 -26.85 -23.10 17.92
C PHE A 450 -27.73 -22.73 19.11
#